data_AF-A0A0G1BEZ3-F1
#
_entry.id   AF-A0A0G1BEZ3-F1
#
_cell.length_a   1.000
_cell.length_b   1.000
_cell.length_c   1.000
_cell.angle_alpha   90.00
_cell.angle_beta   90.00
_cell.angle_gamma   90.00
#
_symmetry.space_group_name_H-M   'P 1'
#
loop_
_entity.id
_entity.type
_entity.pdbx_description
1 polymer ?
#
loop_
_entity_poly.entity_id
_entity_poly.type
_entity_poly.pdbx_seq_one_letter_code
_entity_poly.pdbx_strand_id
1 'polypeptide(L)'
;MHVVEVEDVIDEARFLENVVVGKVVEVKKHDNADTLHVCTVDVRDEKLQVVCGGSNVREGMFVAMGKLGASVRWHGEGEPIVLTKAKIRGVESFGMICASDEIGLGDMFPKQSEKEILDLTDIIASRYSDNPDQQI
;
A
#
# COMPACT_ATOMS: atom_id res chain seq x y z
N MET A 1 -11.97 -42.85 0.75
CA MET A 1 -10.93 -41.83 0.95
C MET A 1 -10.31 -41.58 -0.41
N HIS A 2 -10.71 -40.50 -1.08
CA HIS A 2 -10.09 -40.13 -2.36
C HIS A 2 -8.85 -39.31 -2.05
N VAL A 3 -7.72 -39.69 -2.63
CA VAL A 3 -6.46 -38.95 -2.54
C VAL A 3 -6.26 -38.22 -3.87
N VAL A 4 -5.85 -36.97 -3.79
CA VAL A 4 -5.50 -36.12 -4.94
C VAL A 4 -4.05 -35.72 -4.72
N GLU A 5 -3.24 -35.78 -5.78
CA GLU A 5 -1.85 -35.34 -5.72
C GLU A 5 -1.81 -33.81 -5.60
N VAL A 6 -1.02 -33.32 -4.65
CA VAL A 6 -0.77 -31.90 -4.45
C VAL A 6 0.58 -31.60 -5.10
N GLU A 7 0.57 -30.77 -6.14
CA GLU A 7 1.80 -30.39 -6.84
C GLU A 7 2.61 -29.36 -6.05
N ASP A 8 1.94 -28.39 -5.41
CA ASP A 8 2.61 -27.37 -4.60
C ASP A 8 1.67 -26.76 -3.54
N VAL A 9 2.27 -26.15 -2.51
CA VAL A 9 1.58 -25.36 -1.48
C VAL A 9 2.29 -24.02 -1.35
N ILE A 10 1.59 -22.94 -1.72
CA ILE A 10 2.13 -21.59 -1.73
C ILE A 10 1.49 -20.80 -0.58
N ASP A 11 2.32 -20.22 0.28
CA ASP A 11 1.88 -19.29 1.33
C ASP A 11 1.97 -17.85 0.82
N GLU A 12 0.85 -17.32 0.36
CA GLU A 12 0.77 -15.97 -0.19
C GLU A 12 0.97 -14.88 0.88
N ALA A 13 0.70 -15.18 2.15
CA ALA A 13 0.80 -14.18 3.22
C ALA A 13 2.24 -13.68 3.42
N ARG A 14 3.24 -14.50 3.08
CA ARG A 14 4.66 -14.14 3.17
C ARG A 14 5.03 -12.98 2.25
N PHE A 15 4.31 -12.78 1.14
CA PHE A 15 4.57 -11.67 0.23
C PHE A 15 4.04 -10.34 0.74
N LEU A 16 3.13 -10.36 1.72
CA LEU A 16 2.51 -9.18 2.32
C LEU A 16 3.14 -8.80 3.66
N GLU A 17 4.26 -9.43 4.03
CA GLU A 17 4.95 -9.12 5.28
C GLU A 17 5.39 -7.65 5.29
N ASN A 18 5.08 -6.94 6.38
CA ASN A 18 5.28 -5.49 6.56
C ASN A 18 4.44 -4.57 5.65
N VAL A 19 3.46 -5.11 4.93
CA VAL A 19 2.40 -4.31 4.28
C VAL A 19 1.26 -4.13 5.28
N VAL A 20 0.92 -2.88 5.59
CA VAL A 20 -0.13 -2.53 6.55
C VAL A 20 -1.16 -1.61 5.89
N VAL A 21 -2.36 -1.55 6.48
CA VAL A 21 -3.34 -0.53 6.10
C VAL A 21 -3.04 0.75 6.88
N GLY A 22 -2.93 1.87 6.16
CA GLY A 22 -2.73 3.19 6.75
C GLY A 22 -3.79 4.19 6.28
N LYS A 23 -4.05 5.21 7.09
CA LYS A 23 -4.94 6.32 6.75
C LYS A 23 -4.13 7.55 6.35
N VAL A 24 -4.38 8.09 5.17
CA VAL A 24 -3.78 9.35 4.72
C VAL A 24 -4.36 10.49 5.55
N VAL A 25 -3.54 11.14 6.37
CA VAL A 25 -3.99 12.26 7.22
C VAL A 25 -3.74 13.63 6.60
N GLU A 26 -2.74 13.74 5.73
CA GLU A 26 -2.36 14.99 5.08
C GLU A 26 -1.76 14.70 3.70
N VAL A 27 -2.11 15.50 2.69
CA VAL A 27 -1.52 15.43 1.34
C VAL A 27 -1.02 16.81 0.93
N LYS A 28 0.29 16.94 0.75
CA LYS A 28 0.95 18.16 0.27
C LYS A 28 1.53 17.94 -1.12
N LYS A 29 1.40 18.92 -2.01
CA LYS A 29 2.10 18.87 -3.31
C LYS A 29 3.61 18.98 -3.07
N HIS A 30 4.40 18.20 -3.80
CA HIS A 30 5.85 18.24 -3.68
C HIS A 30 6.41 19.52 -4.35
N ASP A 31 7.18 20.33 -3.62
CA ASP A 31 7.71 21.61 -4.12
C ASP A 31 8.56 21.47 -5.40
N ASN A 32 9.28 20.37 -5.50
CA ASN A 32 10.23 20.06 -6.58
C ASN A 32 9.70 19.05 -7.63
N ALA A 33 8.40 18.73 -7.66
CA ALA A 33 7.83 17.78 -8.61
C ALA A 33 6.32 17.98 -8.84
N ASP A 34 5.90 18.19 -10.08
CA ASP A 34 4.49 18.43 -10.40
C ASP A 34 3.57 17.23 -10.23
N THR A 35 4.11 16.02 -10.32
CA THR A 35 3.34 14.76 -10.28
C THR A 35 3.49 13.98 -8.98
N LEU A 36 4.23 14.50 -7.99
CA LEU A 36 4.46 13.83 -6.72
C LEU A 36 3.79 14.60 -5.57
N HIS A 37 3.35 13.85 -4.58
CA HIS A 37 2.74 14.35 -3.37
C HIS A 37 3.52 13.82 -2.16
N VAL A 38 3.72 14.67 -1.18
CA VAL A 38 4.22 14.28 0.15
C VAL A 38 2.98 14.01 1.00
N CYS A 39 2.76 12.75 1.33
CA CYS A 39 1.62 12.31 2.11
C CYS A 39 2.09 11.91 3.50
N THR A 40 1.34 12.30 4.51
CA THR A 40 1.49 11.78 5.87
C THR A 40 0.46 10.68 6.06
N VAL A 41 0.92 9.47 6.36
CA VAL A 41 0.07 8.29 6.53
C VAL A 41 0.17 7.81 7.97
N ASP A 42 -0.98 7.67 8.61
CA ASP A 42 -1.13 7.13 9.96
C ASP A 42 -1.30 5.61 9.88
N VAL A 43 -0.35 4.87 10.45
CA VAL A 43 -0.35 3.41 10.50
C VAL A 43 -0.61 2.90 11.92
N ARG A 44 -1.46 3.62 12.68
CA ARG A 44 -1.87 3.37 14.07
C ARG A 44 -0.77 3.63 15.10
N ASP A 45 0.38 2.99 14.95
CA ASP A 45 1.49 3.12 15.90
C ASP A 45 2.30 4.40 15.68
N GLU A 46 2.34 4.91 14.45
CA GLU A 46 3.14 6.06 14.05
C GLU A 46 2.58 6.75 12.80
N LYS A 47 3.01 8.00 12.59
CA LYS A 47 2.72 8.76 11.36
C LYS A 47 3.97 8.80 10.51
N LEU A 48 3.89 8.22 9.32
CA LEU A 48 5.00 8.11 8.38
C LEU A 48 4.82 9.12 7.25
N GLN A 49 5.91 9.80 6.90
CA GLN A 49 5.97 10.61 5.70
C GLN A 49 6.36 9.73 4.51
N VAL A 50 5.57 9.78 3.45
CA VAL A 50 5.81 9.04 2.21
C VAL A 50 5.59 9.91 1.00
N VAL A 51 6.43 9.72 -0.01
CA VAL A 51 6.25 10.38 -1.31
C VAL A 51 5.46 9.45 -2.21
N CYS A 52 4.32 9.91 -2.70
CA CYS A 52 3.41 9.14 -3.55
C CYS A 52 3.20 9.85 -4.89
N GLY A 53 3.22 9.07 -5.98
CA GLY A 53 2.89 9.53 -7.33
C GLY A 53 1.48 9.12 -7.79
N GLY A 54 0.68 8.56 -6.89
CA GLY A 54 -0.65 8.06 -7.18
C GLY A 54 -1.60 9.18 -7.63
N SER A 55 -2.39 8.92 -8.67
CA SER A 55 -3.32 9.92 -9.22
C SER A 55 -4.59 10.10 -8.38
N ASN A 56 -4.97 9.08 -7.61
CA ASN A 56 -6.17 9.02 -6.77
C ASN A 56 -5.90 9.31 -5.28
N VAL A 57 -4.69 9.72 -4.90
CA VAL A 57 -4.35 9.98 -3.49
C VAL A 57 -5.15 11.16 -2.94
N ARG A 58 -5.81 10.95 -1.79
CA ARG A 58 -6.64 11.96 -1.11
C ARG A 58 -6.54 11.85 0.40
N GLU A 59 -6.76 12.96 1.09
CA GLU A 59 -6.86 12.98 2.55
C GLU A 59 -8.05 12.15 3.03
N GLY A 60 -7.87 11.44 4.14
CA GLY A 60 -8.87 10.55 4.73
C GLY A 60 -8.97 9.16 4.10
N MET A 61 -8.27 8.90 2.99
CA MET A 61 -8.26 7.62 2.29
C MET A 61 -7.50 6.54 3.07
N PHE A 62 -8.01 5.32 3.04
CA PHE A 62 -7.29 4.15 3.52
C PHE A 62 -6.53 3.51 2.37
N VAL A 63 -5.23 3.29 2.58
CA VAL A 63 -4.30 2.83 1.55
C VAL A 63 -3.46 1.66 2.06
N ALA A 64 -2.97 0.84 1.13
CA ALA A 64 -1.94 -0.14 1.44
C ALA A 64 -0.57 0.56 1.54
N MET A 65 0.06 0.43 2.70
CA MET A 65 1.33 1.06 3.04
C MET A 65 2.39 -0.02 3.27
N GLY A 66 3.38 -0.09 2.39
CA GLY A 66 4.58 -0.89 2.59
C GLY A 66 5.54 -0.17 3.54
N LYS A 67 5.72 -0.72 4.76
CA LYS A 67 6.72 -0.22 5.70
C LYS A 67 8.13 -0.57 5.22
N LEU A 68 9.15 0.02 5.87
CA LEU A 68 10.53 -0.40 5.67
C LEU A 68 10.67 -1.90 5.95
N GLY A 69 11.30 -2.63 5.03
CA GLY A 69 11.39 -4.09 5.08
C GLY A 69 10.26 -4.84 4.35
N ALA A 70 9.23 -4.15 3.86
CA ALA A 70 8.20 -4.80 3.04
C ALA A 70 8.76 -5.22 1.67
N SER A 71 8.30 -6.37 1.19
CA SER A 71 8.66 -6.89 -0.13
C SER A 71 7.58 -6.50 -1.14
N VAL A 72 7.94 -5.68 -2.12
CA VAL A 72 7.01 -5.21 -3.16
C VAL A 72 7.56 -5.49 -4.55
N ARG A 73 6.72 -5.67 -5.56
CA ARG A 73 7.14 -5.84 -6.95
C ARG A 73 6.94 -4.54 -7.71
N TRP A 74 7.98 -4.01 -8.35
CA TRP A 74 7.86 -2.77 -9.11
C TRP A 74 6.98 -2.97 -10.35
N HIS A 75 5.91 -2.20 -10.51
CA HIS A 75 4.95 -2.35 -11.62
C HIS A 75 4.25 -3.71 -11.73
N GLY A 76 4.26 -4.53 -10.67
CA GLY A 76 3.63 -5.86 -10.67
C GLY A 76 4.43 -6.95 -11.40
N GLU A 77 5.58 -6.63 -11.99
CA GLU A 77 6.45 -7.57 -12.71
C GLU A 77 7.87 -7.56 -12.12
N GLY A 78 8.50 -8.75 -12.06
CA GLY A 78 9.89 -8.90 -11.61
C GLY A 78 10.07 -9.40 -10.18
N GLU A 79 11.32 -9.33 -9.71
CA GLU A 79 11.70 -9.82 -8.38
C GLU A 79 11.22 -8.87 -7.26
N PRO A 80 10.77 -9.42 -6.12
CA PRO A 80 10.38 -8.61 -4.97
C PRO A 80 11.58 -7.80 -4.46
N ILE A 81 11.38 -6.49 -4.35
CA ILE A 81 12.34 -5.55 -3.77
C ILE A 81 11.96 -5.25 -2.33
N VAL A 82 12.95 -5.24 -1.45
CA VAL A 82 12.77 -4.85 -0.05
C VAL A 82 12.81 -3.33 0.05
N LEU A 83 11.75 -2.74 0.59
CA LEU A 83 11.66 -1.29 0.78
C LEU A 83 12.67 -0.81 1.82
N THR A 84 13.46 0.19 1.45
CA THR A 84 14.43 0.86 2.33
C THR A 84 14.15 2.36 2.37
N LYS A 85 14.71 3.05 3.37
CA LYS A 85 14.53 4.51 3.50
C LYS A 85 15.13 5.19 2.28
N ALA A 86 14.31 5.90 1.52
CA ALA A 86 14.73 6.60 0.32
C ALA A 86 14.55 8.11 0.46
N LYS A 87 15.45 8.88 -0.17
CA LYS A 87 15.31 10.33 -0.27
C LYS A 87 14.96 10.69 -1.70
N ILE A 88 13.73 11.15 -1.91
CA ILE A 88 13.21 11.52 -3.23
C ILE A 88 13.23 13.04 -3.32
N ARG A 89 14.05 13.59 -4.22
CA ARG A 89 14.13 15.03 -4.54
C ARG A 89 14.26 15.98 -3.33
N GLY A 90 14.91 15.52 -2.26
CA GLY A 90 15.13 16.31 -1.04
C GLY A 90 14.26 15.90 0.15
N VAL A 91 13.18 15.15 -0.09
CA VAL A 91 12.21 14.71 0.92
C VAL A 91 12.47 13.25 1.29
N GLU A 92 12.44 12.93 2.58
CA GLU A 92 12.58 11.56 3.06
C GLU A 92 11.25 10.81 2.93
N SER A 93 11.28 9.59 2.39
CA SER A 93 10.14 8.67 2.30
C SER A 93 10.41 7.43 3.16
N PHE A 94 9.55 7.18 4.13
CA PHE A 94 9.64 6.07 5.09
C PHE A 94 8.78 4.88 4.67
N GLY A 95 8.92 4.47 3.41
CA GLY A 95 8.13 3.40 2.80
C GLY A 95 7.43 3.88 1.53
N MET A 96 6.35 3.16 1.18
CA MET A 96 5.66 3.30 -0.09
C MET A 96 4.16 3.08 0.06
N ILE A 97 3.36 3.91 -0.61
CA ILE A 97 1.95 3.61 -0.86
C ILE A 97 1.90 2.71 -2.09
N CYS A 98 1.30 1.54 -1.95
CA CYS A 98 1.33 0.49 -2.97
C CYS A 98 0.05 0.48 -3.81
N ALA A 99 0.21 0.20 -5.10
CA ALA A 99 -0.86 -0.24 -5.98
C ALA A 99 -1.16 -1.74 -5.77
N SER A 100 -2.31 -2.20 -6.25
CA SER A 100 -2.75 -3.60 -6.10
C SER A 100 -1.77 -4.59 -6.73
N ASP A 101 -1.27 -4.30 -7.92
CA ASP A 101 -0.33 -5.19 -8.62
C ASP A 101 1.03 -5.31 -7.89
N GLU A 102 1.46 -4.23 -7.23
CA GLU A 102 2.77 -4.17 -6.55
C GLU A 102 2.84 -5.10 -5.33
N ILE A 103 1.69 -5.41 -4.75
CA ILE A 103 1.54 -6.34 -3.62
C ILE A 103 0.92 -7.68 -4.02
N GLY A 104 0.80 -7.95 -5.33
CA GLY A 104 0.28 -9.23 -5.83
C GLY A 104 -1.24 -9.38 -5.70
N LEU A 105 -1.98 -8.29 -5.48
CA LEU A 105 -3.45 -8.28 -5.40
C LEU A 105 -4.11 -7.74 -6.68
N GLY A 106 -3.37 -7.67 -7.79
CA GLY A 106 -3.86 -7.13 -9.06
C GLY A 106 -5.11 -7.82 -9.59
N ASP A 107 -5.18 -9.15 -9.47
CA ASP A 107 -6.34 -9.94 -9.91
C ASP A 107 -7.60 -9.67 -9.08
N MET A 108 -7.43 -9.36 -7.79
CA MET A 108 -8.55 -9.06 -6.88
C MET A 108 -8.99 -7.60 -6.95
N PHE A 109 -8.04 -6.69 -7.20
CA PHE A 109 -8.27 -5.25 -7.27
C PHE A 109 -7.71 -4.71 -8.59
N PRO A 110 -8.44 -4.89 -9.70
CA PRO A 110 -7.97 -4.44 -11.01
C PRO A 110 -7.89 -2.92 -11.04
N LYS A 111 -6.70 -2.40 -11.38
CA LYS A 111 -6.50 -0.96 -11.59
C LYS A 111 -7.15 -0.49 -12.89
N GLN A 112 -7.76 0.69 -12.85
CA GLN A 112 -8.28 1.39 -14.02
C GLN A 112 -7.21 2.31 -14.65
N SER A 113 -6.16 2.67 -13.90
CA SER A 113 -5.05 3.51 -14.38
C SER A 113 -3.69 3.01 -13.89
N GLU A 114 -2.62 3.19 -14.68
CA GLU A 114 -1.25 2.79 -14.32
C GLU A 114 -0.72 3.45 -13.03
N LYS A 115 -1.27 4.61 -12.65
CA LYS A 115 -0.87 5.37 -11.44
C LYS A 115 -1.90 5.28 -10.31
N GLU A 116 -2.85 4.36 -10.41
CA GLU A 116 -3.85 4.19 -9.37
C GLU A 116 -3.26 3.42 -8.18
N ILE A 117 -3.32 4.01 -6.99
CA ILE A 117 -2.97 3.34 -5.74
C ILE A 117 -4.19 2.57 -5.20
N LEU A 118 -3.93 1.52 -4.41
CA LEU A 118 -4.99 0.68 -3.86
C LEU A 118 -5.82 1.46 -2.83
N ASP A 119 -7.10 1.70 -3.14
CA ASP A 119 -8.07 2.30 -2.23
C ASP A 119 -8.81 1.23 -1.45
N LEU A 120 -8.64 1.25 -0.12
CA LEU A 120 -9.28 0.34 0.80
C LEU A 120 -10.44 1.01 1.56
N THR A 121 -10.75 2.27 1.27
CA THR A 121 -11.70 3.08 2.06
C THR A 121 -13.07 2.41 2.15
N ASP A 122 -13.60 1.90 1.05
CA ASP A 122 -14.94 1.27 1.02
C ASP A 122 -14.98 -0.08 1.77
N ILE A 123 -13.89 -0.84 1.68
CA ILE A 123 -13.75 -2.15 2.35
C ILE A 123 -13.65 -1.94 3.87
N ILE A 124 -12.88 -0.95 4.27
CA ILE A 124 -12.69 -0.57 5.66
C ILE A 124 -14.00 -0.01 6.21
N ALA A 125 -14.62 0.96 5.53
CA ALA A 125 -15.89 1.55 5.95
C ALA A 125 -17.01 0.51 6.13
N SER A 126 -17.13 -0.46 5.22
CA SER A 126 -18.11 -1.54 5.35
C SER A 126 -17.83 -2.45 6.54
N ARG A 127 -16.57 -2.74 6.88
CA ARG A 127 -16.23 -3.56 8.05
C ARG A 127 -16.39 -2.84 9.40
N TYR A 128 -16.16 -1.52 9.46
CA TYR A 128 -16.32 -0.76 10.70
C TYR A 128 -17.77 -0.36 11.01
N SER A 129 -18.69 -0.49 10.05
CA SER A 129 -20.13 -0.37 10.34
C SER A 129 -20.64 -1.49 11.24
N ASP A 130 -19.98 -2.66 11.22
CA ASP A 130 -20.37 -3.85 11.99
C ASP A 130 -19.65 -3.96 13.34
N ASN A 131 -18.57 -3.19 13.58
CA ASN A 131 -17.81 -3.25 14.83
C ASN A 131 -17.09 -1.91 15.16
N PRO A 132 -17.69 -1.03 15.96
CA PRO A 132 -17.16 0.32 16.21
C PRO A 132 -15.89 0.34 17.08
N ASP A 133 -15.62 -0.72 17.84
CA ASP A 133 -14.48 -0.81 18.78
C ASP A 133 -13.12 -1.02 18.12
N GLN A 134 -13.07 -1.24 16.80
CA GLN A 134 -11.81 -1.38 16.05
C GLN A 134 -11.36 -0.09 15.35
N GLN A 135 -12.04 1.05 15.57
CA GLN A 135 -11.55 2.34 15.06
C GLN A 135 -10.12 2.57 15.56
N ILE A 136 -9.20 2.65 14.59
CA ILE A 136 -7.78 2.98 14.74
C ILE A 136 -7.52 4.08 15.77
#